data_AF-A0A5B7SY62-F1
#
_entry.id   AF-A0A5B7SY62-F1
#
_cell.length_a   1.000
_cell.length_b   1.000
_cell.length_c   1.000
_cell.angle_alpha   90.00
_cell.angle_beta   90.00
_cell.angle_gamma   90.00
#
_symmetry.space_group_name_H-M   'P 1'
#
loop_
_entity.id
_entity.type
_entity.pdbx_description
1 polymer ?
#
loop_
_entity_poly.entity_id
_entity_poly.type
_entity_poly.pdbx_seq_one_letter_code
_entity_poly.pdbx_strand_id
1 'polypeptide(L)'
;MKKKLKEELRKLCTDIIVHSDKDSISEQYEAAKELYEKLAVLKFIEEKLNHIEIDVSKNILAERFEKMATAVLNENTKVPESNPHEEDIMIPGMDTIKDMVSEMPNEAPVDEVLAEFLGTPNYLKNDKELFMPSTGETRKEKVKTKSLNDKLSAKEFKVDLNNRLAFVKHLFNGSMEDYNRVLSQLATIDTEERSIAFIKNMVMPDYNNWEGKEEYAQRFMRLIERRFA
;
A
#
# COMPACT_ATOMS: atom_id res chain seq x y z
N MET A 1 -29.88 8.27 -8.98
CA MET A 1 -29.26 7.02 -9.45
C MET A 1 -30.15 5.79 -9.22
N LYS A 2 -30.56 5.48 -7.98
CA LYS A 2 -31.45 4.31 -7.67
C LYS A 2 -32.72 4.21 -8.53
N LYS A 3 -33.41 5.34 -8.78
CA LYS A 3 -34.65 5.37 -9.60
C LYS A 3 -34.40 5.01 -11.07
N LYS A 4 -33.32 5.54 -11.66
CA LYS A 4 -32.93 5.30 -13.06
C LYS A 4 -32.57 3.82 -13.29
N LEU A 5 -31.80 3.24 -12.36
CA LEU A 5 -31.44 1.82 -12.42
C LEU A 5 -32.68 0.90 -12.31
N LYS A 6 -33.66 1.24 -11.45
CA LYS A 6 -34.94 0.51 -11.37
C LYS A 6 -35.76 0.59 -12.66
N GLU A 7 -35.73 1.73 -13.34
CA GLU A 7 -36.44 1.92 -14.61
C GLU A 7 -35.78 1.14 -15.75
N GLU A 8 -34.45 1.16 -15.83
CA GLU A 8 -33.68 0.34 -16.78
C GLU A 8 -33.90 -1.15 -16.55
N LEU A 9 -33.94 -1.60 -15.29
CA LEU A 9 -34.20 -2.99 -14.95
C LEU A 9 -35.62 -3.41 -15.34
N ARG A 10 -36.62 -2.53 -15.16
CA ARG A 10 -37.98 -2.76 -15.66
C ARG A 10 -38.02 -2.87 -17.18
N LYS A 11 -37.32 -1.99 -17.90
CA LYS A 11 -37.24 -2.05 -19.37
C LYS A 11 -36.62 -3.36 -19.84
N LEU A 12 -35.53 -3.79 -19.20
CA LEU A 12 -34.87 -5.06 -19.52
C LEU A 12 -35.77 -6.27 -19.25
N CYS A 13 -36.49 -6.29 -18.12
CA CYS A 13 -37.48 -7.34 -17.85
C CYS A 13 -38.60 -7.38 -18.90
N THR A 14 -39.14 -6.21 -19.29
CA THR A 14 -40.18 -6.17 -20.33
C THR A 14 -39.65 -6.60 -21.69
N ASP A 15 -38.40 -6.26 -22.01
CA ASP A 15 -37.77 -6.65 -23.26
C ASP A 15 -37.60 -8.17 -23.36
N ILE A 16 -37.12 -8.80 -22.28
CA ILE A 16 -37.01 -10.26 -22.17
C ILE A 16 -38.38 -10.94 -22.29
N ILE A 17 -39.42 -10.38 -21.66
CA ILE A 17 -40.79 -10.94 -21.74
C ILE A 17 -41.36 -10.82 -23.15
N VAL A 18 -41.05 -9.73 -23.87
CA VAL A 18 -41.54 -9.49 -25.23
C VAL A 18 -40.83 -10.37 -26.26
N HIS A 19 -39.56 -10.68 -26.05
CA HIS A 19 -38.74 -11.47 -26.98
C HIS A 19 -38.62 -12.97 -26.59
N SER A 20 -39.25 -13.40 -25.49
CA SER A 20 -39.08 -14.75 -24.92
C SER A 20 -39.35 -15.92 -25.86
N ASP A 21 -40.22 -15.74 -26.87
CA ASP A 21 -40.62 -16.80 -27.81
C ASP A 21 -39.63 -17.02 -28.97
N LYS A 22 -38.63 -16.13 -29.16
CA LYS A 22 -37.73 -16.16 -30.33
C LYS A 22 -36.24 -16.24 -29.99
N ASP A 23 -35.89 -16.11 -28.73
CA ASP A 23 -34.50 -16.03 -28.29
C ASP A 23 -33.87 -17.42 -28.11
N SER A 24 -32.69 -17.60 -28.69
CA SER A 24 -31.87 -18.79 -28.48
C SER A 24 -31.44 -18.91 -27.01
N ILE A 25 -31.16 -20.13 -26.55
CA ILE A 25 -30.69 -20.38 -25.16
C ILE A 25 -29.50 -19.49 -24.78
N SER A 26 -28.63 -19.17 -25.75
CA SER A 26 -27.48 -18.29 -25.54
C SER A 26 -27.88 -16.83 -25.28
N GLU A 27 -28.90 -16.32 -25.98
CA GLU A 27 -29.40 -14.96 -25.79
C GLU A 27 -30.15 -14.83 -24.45
N GLN A 28 -30.93 -15.86 -24.08
CA GLN A 28 -31.56 -15.92 -22.76
C GLN A 28 -30.53 -15.93 -21.63
N TYR A 29 -29.42 -16.64 -21.81
CA TYR A 29 -28.32 -16.65 -20.83
C TYR A 29 -27.67 -15.27 -20.69
N GLU A 30 -27.38 -14.58 -21.80
CA GLU A 30 -26.77 -13.25 -21.76
C GLU A 30 -27.73 -12.22 -21.14
N ALA A 31 -29.02 -12.29 -21.47
CA ALA A 31 -30.03 -11.42 -20.88
C ALA A 31 -30.21 -11.66 -19.37
N ALA A 32 -30.17 -12.93 -18.92
CA ALA A 32 -30.21 -13.28 -17.50
C ALA A 32 -28.97 -12.78 -16.75
N LYS A 33 -27.78 -12.84 -17.39
CA LYS A 33 -26.54 -12.29 -16.85
C LYS A 33 -26.61 -10.78 -16.71
N GLU A 34 -27.06 -10.06 -17.73
CA GLU A 34 -27.21 -8.60 -17.67
C GLU A 34 -28.23 -8.17 -16.59
N LEU A 35 -29.32 -8.92 -16.45
CA LEU A 35 -30.29 -8.71 -15.37
C LEU A 35 -29.64 -8.89 -13.99
N TYR A 36 -28.88 -9.97 -13.81
CA TYR A 36 -28.18 -10.26 -12.55
C TYR A 36 -27.18 -9.16 -12.18
N GLU A 37 -26.38 -8.69 -13.15
CA GLU A 37 -25.40 -7.61 -12.94
C GLU A 37 -26.10 -6.31 -12.48
N LYS A 38 -27.16 -5.90 -13.17
CA LYS A 38 -27.91 -4.69 -12.81
C LYS A 38 -28.60 -4.82 -11.44
N LEU A 39 -29.10 -6.01 -11.11
CA LEU A 39 -29.70 -6.28 -9.81
C LEU A 39 -28.66 -6.29 -8.69
N ALA A 40 -27.46 -6.85 -8.93
CA ALA A 40 -26.36 -6.85 -7.98
C ALA A 40 -25.90 -5.42 -7.64
N VAL A 41 -25.81 -4.54 -8.63
CA VAL A 41 -25.53 -3.11 -8.42
C VAL A 41 -26.64 -2.44 -7.60
N LEU A 42 -27.91 -2.72 -7.92
CA LEU A 42 -29.04 -2.17 -7.16
C LEU A 42 -28.99 -2.62 -5.68
N LYS A 43 -28.72 -3.90 -5.45
CA LYS A 43 -28.58 -4.49 -4.11
C LYS A 43 -27.42 -3.85 -3.35
N PHE A 44 -26.28 -3.66 -3.99
CA PHE A 44 -25.13 -2.98 -3.38
C PHE A 44 -25.47 -1.54 -2.98
N ILE A 45 -26.15 -0.78 -3.85
CA ILE A 45 -26.61 0.57 -3.54
C ILE A 45 -27.59 0.54 -2.35
N GLU A 46 -28.51 -0.41 -2.31
CA GLU A 46 -29.48 -0.53 -1.22
C GLU A 46 -28.84 -0.90 0.13
N GLU A 47 -27.85 -1.80 0.14
CA GLU A 47 -27.18 -2.24 1.36
C GLU A 47 -26.13 -1.25 1.86
N LYS A 48 -25.38 -0.59 0.95
CA LYS A 48 -24.24 0.25 1.29
C LYS A 48 -24.54 1.74 1.30
N LEU A 49 -25.38 2.25 0.37
CA LEU A 49 -25.72 3.67 0.33
C LEU A 49 -26.87 4.06 1.27
N ASN A 50 -27.77 3.15 1.66
CA ASN A 50 -28.76 3.48 2.69
C ASN A 50 -28.11 3.67 4.07
N HIS A 51 -26.94 3.08 4.33
CA HIS A 51 -26.15 3.29 5.56
C HIS A 51 -25.17 4.47 5.45
N ILE A 52 -24.97 4.99 4.24
CA ILE A 52 -24.26 6.23 3.98
C ILE A 52 -25.34 7.31 3.87
N GLU A 53 -26.03 7.56 4.98
CA GLU A 53 -26.43 8.92 5.26
C GLU A 53 -25.12 9.69 5.41
N ILE A 54 -24.72 10.40 4.34
CA ILE A 54 -23.67 11.40 4.44
C ILE A 54 -24.24 12.44 5.41
N ASP A 55 -23.91 12.32 6.68
CA ASP A 55 -24.16 13.32 7.69
C ASP A 55 -23.27 14.53 7.35
N VAL A 56 -23.75 15.36 6.42
CA VAL A 56 -23.08 16.59 5.97
C VAL A 56 -22.83 17.53 7.16
N SER A 57 -23.58 17.35 8.26
CA SER A 57 -23.43 18.10 9.51
C SER A 57 -22.16 17.78 10.30
N LYS A 58 -21.45 16.69 9.98
CA LYS A 58 -20.21 16.28 10.67
C LYS A 58 -18.96 16.42 9.80
N ASN A 59 -18.99 17.27 8.78
CA ASN A 59 -17.75 17.61 8.10
C ASN A 59 -16.93 18.56 8.98
N ILE A 60 -16.22 18.00 9.96
CA ILE A 60 -15.29 18.69 10.88
C ILE A 60 -14.31 19.58 10.09
N LEU A 61 -14.03 19.21 8.84
CA LEU A 61 -13.20 19.99 7.93
C LEU A 61 -13.86 21.30 7.52
N ALA A 62 -15.17 21.30 7.21
CA ALA A 62 -15.91 22.49 6.84
C ALA A 62 -15.97 23.50 8.00
N GLU A 63 -16.22 23.03 9.21
CA GLU A 63 -16.26 23.90 10.41
C GLU A 63 -14.88 24.51 10.74
N ARG A 64 -13.81 23.75 10.51
CA ARG A 64 -12.42 24.25 10.65
C ARG A 64 -12.06 25.23 9.54
N PHE A 65 -12.52 24.99 8.31
CA PHE A 65 -12.34 25.91 7.18
C PHE A 65 -13.07 27.22 7.42
N GLU A 66 -14.32 27.18 7.90
CA GLU A 66 -15.06 28.38 8.27
C GLU A 66 -14.33 29.14 9.37
N LYS A 67 -13.94 28.49 10.48
CA LYS A 67 -13.20 29.15 11.56
C LYS A 67 -11.89 29.78 11.09
N MET A 68 -11.15 29.10 10.21
CA MET A 68 -9.90 29.63 9.64
C MET A 68 -10.17 30.81 8.70
N ALA A 69 -11.18 30.71 7.84
CA ALA A 69 -11.56 31.78 6.92
C ALA A 69 -12.00 33.04 7.68
N THR A 70 -12.83 32.90 8.71
CA THR A 70 -13.27 34.04 9.54
C THR A 70 -12.12 34.65 10.33
N ALA A 71 -11.15 33.83 10.79
CA ALA A 71 -9.95 34.34 11.47
C ALA A 71 -9.08 35.17 10.53
N VAL A 72 -8.79 34.68 9.32
CA VAL A 72 -7.97 35.39 8.33
C VAL A 72 -8.64 36.69 7.86
N LEU A 73 -9.96 36.67 7.65
CA LEU A 73 -10.70 37.89 7.29
C LEU A 73 -10.67 38.93 8.40
N ASN A 74 -10.83 38.52 9.66
CA ASN A 74 -10.77 39.45 10.79
C ASN A 74 -9.37 40.01 11.04
N GLU A 75 -8.30 39.21 10.92
CA GLU A 75 -6.94 39.69 11.14
C GLU A 75 -6.46 40.68 10.07
N ASN A 76 -6.88 40.49 8.80
CA ASN A 76 -6.51 41.42 7.72
C ASN A 76 -7.18 42.80 7.81
N THR A 77 -8.20 43.01 8.66
CA THR A 77 -8.83 44.34 8.83
C THR A 77 -7.95 45.36 9.58
N LYS A 78 -6.87 44.91 10.23
CA LYS A 78 -5.97 45.78 11.01
C LYS A 78 -4.80 46.35 10.20
N VAL A 79 -4.60 45.86 8.97
CA VAL A 79 -3.55 46.37 8.09
C VAL A 79 -4.19 47.37 7.12
N PRO A 80 -3.79 48.65 7.12
CA PRO A 80 -4.29 49.62 6.14
C PRO A 80 -4.02 49.12 4.71
N GLU A 81 -5.02 49.15 3.83
CA GLU A 81 -4.90 48.68 2.42
C GLU A 81 -3.91 49.51 1.58
N SER A 82 -3.46 50.66 2.09
CA SER A 82 -2.50 51.51 1.39
C SER A 82 -1.28 51.74 2.27
N ASN A 83 -0.14 51.27 1.76
CA ASN A 83 1.18 51.59 2.30
C ASN A 83 1.48 53.08 1.99
N PRO A 84 1.64 53.96 3.00
CA PRO A 84 1.86 55.40 2.78
C PRO A 84 3.29 55.76 2.32
N HIS A 85 4.17 54.78 2.12
CA HIS A 85 5.52 54.99 1.59
C HIS A 85 5.66 54.39 0.19
N GLU A 86 5.68 55.26 -0.82
CA GLU A 86 6.34 54.97 -2.09
C GLU A 86 7.84 55.09 -1.83
N GLU A 87 8.58 54.01 -2.14
CA GLU A 87 10.04 53.89 -2.18
C GLU A 87 10.74 53.04 -1.09
N ASP A 88 11.37 51.99 -1.64
CA ASP A 88 12.62 51.33 -1.29
C ASP A 88 12.66 50.27 -0.16
N ILE A 89 12.37 49.03 -0.55
CA ILE A 89 12.83 47.83 0.17
C ILE A 89 14.32 47.65 -0.17
N MET A 90 15.22 48.38 0.49
CA MET A 90 16.64 48.09 0.42
C MET A 90 16.93 46.76 1.14
N ILE A 91 17.41 45.76 0.39
CA ILE A 91 17.72 44.41 0.88
C ILE A 91 19.16 44.43 1.44
N PRO A 92 19.40 44.34 2.77
CA PRO A 92 20.73 44.56 3.35
C PRO A 92 21.69 43.35 3.27
N GLY A 93 21.57 42.50 2.24
CA GLY A 93 22.18 41.16 2.24
C GLY A 93 23.32 40.92 1.26
N MET A 94 23.53 41.80 0.27
CA MET A 94 24.49 41.52 -0.81
C MET A 94 25.94 41.86 -0.42
N ASP A 95 26.14 42.83 0.47
CA ASP A 95 27.49 43.28 0.86
C ASP A 95 28.16 42.34 1.87
N THR A 96 27.40 41.73 2.78
CA THR A 96 27.95 40.84 3.81
C THR A 96 28.50 39.52 3.25
N ILE A 97 27.98 39.05 2.12
CA ILE A 97 28.42 37.80 1.50
C ILE A 97 29.78 37.99 0.79
N LYS A 98 30.06 39.21 0.30
CA LYS A 98 31.29 39.53 -0.40
C LYS A 98 32.51 39.52 0.52
N ASP A 99 32.37 40.02 1.75
CA ASP A 99 33.44 40.04 2.76
C ASP A 99 33.75 38.66 3.37
N MET A 100 32.79 37.72 3.34
CA MET A 100 33.01 36.35 3.85
C MET A 100 33.85 35.47 2.90
N VAL A 101 33.78 35.73 1.58
CA VAL A 101 34.48 34.93 0.57
C VAL A 101 35.96 35.32 0.44
N SER A 102 36.33 36.54 0.84
CA SER A 102 37.72 37.01 0.86
C SER A 102 38.59 36.40 1.98
N GLU A 103 37.98 35.83 3.02
CA GLU A 103 38.68 35.25 4.17
C GLU A 103 38.92 33.73 4.06
N MET A 104 38.63 33.13 2.90
CA MET A 104 38.93 31.72 2.66
C MET A 104 40.40 31.53 2.23
N PRO A 105 41.23 30.79 2.99
CA PRO A 105 42.58 30.48 2.56
C PRO A 105 42.55 29.53 1.36
N ASN A 106 43.30 29.87 0.32
CA ASN A 106 43.51 29.02 -0.86
C ASN A 106 44.90 28.35 -0.78
N GLU A 107 44.94 27.07 -1.18
CA GLU A 107 46.10 26.20 -1.47
C GLU A 107 46.54 25.14 -0.41
N ALA A 108 46.03 23.92 -0.62
CA ALA A 108 46.57 22.56 -0.36
C ALA A 108 46.79 22.04 1.10
N PRO A 109 46.77 20.70 1.38
CA PRO A 109 46.40 19.53 0.59
C PRO A 109 45.28 18.71 1.29
N VAL A 110 44.01 18.95 0.93
CA VAL A 110 42.86 18.25 1.55
C VAL A 110 42.57 16.87 0.94
N ASP A 111 43.24 16.52 -0.16
CA ASP A 111 43.00 15.25 -0.88
C ASP A 111 43.54 14.02 -0.14
N GLU A 112 44.66 14.14 0.57
CA GLU A 112 45.30 12.99 1.23
C GLU A 112 44.51 12.57 2.49
N VAL A 113 43.99 13.53 3.24
CA VAL A 113 43.12 13.28 4.41
C VAL A 113 41.71 12.81 4.02
N LEU A 114 41.23 13.18 2.83
CA LEU A 114 39.93 12.74 2.32
C LEU A 114 39.99 11.31 1.75
N ALA A 115 41.12 10.93 1.13
CA ALA A 115 41.35 9.57 0.64
C ALA A 115 41.41 8.54 1.78
N GLU A 116 41.99 8.89 2.93
CA GLU A 116 42.03 8.01 4.11
C GLU A 116 40.65 7.86 4.78
N PHE A 117 39.76 8.85 4.63
CA PHE A 117 38.39 8.78 5.13
C PHE A 117 37.42 8.02 4.20
N LEU A 118 37.68 8.02 2.88
CA LEU A 118 36.87 7.32 1.87
C LEU A 118 37.33 5.87 1.62
N GLY A 119 38.46 5.45 2.19
CA GLY A 119 38.92 4.07 2.21
C GLY A 119 37.92 3.14 2.92
N THR A 120 37.75 1.94 2.38
CA THR A 120 36.72 0.97 2.79
C THR A 120 36.62 0.77 4.30
N PRO A 121 35.41 0.77 4.90
CA PRO A 121 35.26 0.57 6.32
C PRO A 121 35.77 -0.83 6.69
N ASN A 122 36.79 -0.89 7.55
CA ASN A 122 37.27 -2.14 8.11
C ASN A 122 36.25 -2.60 9.16
N TYR A 123 35.38 -3.54 8.79
CA TYR A 123 34.42 -4.13 9.71
C TYR A 123 35.19 -4.95 10.75
N LEU A 124 35.48 -4.34 11.91
CA LEU A 124 35.75 -5.10 13.11
C LEU A 124 34.54 -6.00 13.36
N LYS A 125 34.79 -7.32 13.32
CA LYS A 125 33.82 -8.34 13.70
C LYS A 125 33.24 -7.95 15.05
N ASN A 126 31.93 -7.83 15.07
CA ASN A 126 31.16 -7.52 16.26
C ASN A 126 31.41 -8.65 17.28
N ASP A 127 32.20 -8.37 18.34
CA ASP A 127 32.48 -9.27 19.46
C ASP A 127 31.20 -9.46 20.29
N LYS A 128 30.24 -10.15 19.71
CA LYS A 128 28.99 -10.57 20.35
C LYS A 128 29.23 -11.73 21.33
N GLU A 129 30.42 -12.30 21.35
CA GLU A 129 30.78 -13.47 22.17
C GLU A 129 31.24 -13.10 23.59
N LEU A 130 31.55 -11.83 23.89
CA LEU A 130 31.95 -11.41 25.25
C LEU A 130 30.78 -11.05 26.19
N PHE A 131 29.55 -11.02 25.68
CA PHE A 131 28.37 -10.57 26.45
C PHE A 131 27.30 -11.66 26.69
N MET A 132 27.59 -12.92 26.38
CA MET A 132 26.65 -14.02 26.66
C MET A 132 27.00 -14.71 27.98
N PRO A 133 26.05 -14.86 28.93
CA PRO A 133 26.27 -15.76 30.06
C PRO A 133 26.37 -17.19 29.53
N SER A 134 27.47 -17.87 29.86
CA SER A 134 27.64 -19.28 29.58
C SER A 134 26.68 -20.08 30.45
N THR A 135 25.67 -20.69 29.83
CA THR A 135 24.88 -21.72 30.51
C THR A 135 24.48 -22.79 29.51
N GLY A 136 25.12 -23.94 29.66
CA GLY A 136 24.78 -25.15 28.93
C GLY A 136 23.35 -25.60 29.19
N GLU A 137 22.86 -26.38 28.23
CA GLU A 137 21.92 -27.47 28.43
C GLU A 137 20.66 -27.15 29.26
N THR A 138 19.63 -26.63 28.59
CA THR A 138 18.34 -27.35 28.50
C THR A 138 17.38 -26.60 27.57
N ARG A 139 16.99 -27.29 26.50
CA ARG A 139 15.80 -26.95 25.72
C ARG A 139 14.59 -26.99 26.64
N LYS A 140 13.98 -25.84 26.91
CA LYS A 140 12.57 -25.77 27.30
C LYS A 140 11.88 -24.80 26.36
N GLU A 141 11.04 -25.36 25.51
CA GLU A 141 10.08 -24.66 24.66
C GLU A 141 9.29 -23.66 25.51
N LYS A 142 9.53 -22.37 25.28
CA LYS A 142 8.61 -21.34 25.75
C LYS A 142 7.47 -21.27 24.74
N VAL A 143 6.41 -22.02 25.03
CA VAL A 143 5.10 -21.85 24.40
C VAL A 143 4.68 -20.40 24.62
N LYS A 144 4.81 -19.57 23.59
CA LYS A 144 4.23 -18.23 23.57
C LYS A 144 2.72 -18.41 23.60
N THR A 145 2.09 -18.05 24.70
CA THR A 145 0.63 -18.01 24.80
C THR A 145 0.12 -16.98 23.82
N LYS A 146 -0.49 -17.45 22.72
CA LYS A 146 -1.08 -16.62 21.66
C LYS A 146 -2.08 -15.66 22.30
N SER A 147 -1.84 -14.36 22.15
CA SER A 147 -2.81 -13.32 22.53
C SER A 147 -4.10 -13.49 21.72
N LEU A 148 -5.24 -13.15 22.30
CA LEU A 148 -6.53 -13.16 21.56
C LEU A 148 -6.46 -12.28 20.30
N ASN A 149 -5.64 -11.24 20.32
CA ASN A 149 -5.37 -10.39 19.16
C ASN A 149 -4.59 -11.12 18.05
N ASP A 150 -3.67 -12.03 18.41
CA ASP A 150 -2.94 -12.88 17.46
C ASP A 150 -3.85 -13.90 16.77
N LYS A 151 -4.85 -14.44 17.48
CA LYS A 151 -5.83 -15.38 16.90
C LYS A 151 -6.76 -14.69 15.90
N LEU A 152 -7.09 -13.42 16.12
CA LEU A 152 -7.91 -12.63 15.19
C LEU A 152 -7.10 -12.19 13.97
N SER A 153 -5.84 -11.79 14.16
CA SER A 153 -4.93 -11.45 13.05
C SER A 153 -4.37 -12.65 12.29
N ALA A 154 -4.46 -13.87 12.82
CA ALA A 154 -4.08 -15.10 12.09
C ALA A 154 -4.95 -15.34 10.85
N LYS A 155 -6.16 -14.77 10.82
CA LYS A 155 -7.09 -14.87 9.69
C LYS A 155 -6.78 -13.86 8.57
N GLU A 156 -6.02 -12.80 8.88
CA GLU A 156 -5.52 -11.86 7.89
C GLU A 156 -4.15 -12.33 7.42
N PHE A 157 -4.01 -12.55 6.12
CA PHE A 157 -2.76 -12.93 5.47
C PHE A 157 -1.73 -11.79 5.56
N LYS A 158 -1.15 -11.57 6.75
CA LYS A 158 -0.11 -10.56 6.99
C LYS A 158 1.22 -11.13 6.55
N VAL A 159 1.53 -10.86 5.28
CA VAL A 159 2.90 -11.01 4.77
C VAL A 159 3.73 -9.89 5.37
N ASP A 160 4.82 -10.26 6.03
CA ASP A 160 5.80 -9.32 6.56
C ASP A 160 6.39 -8.47 5.43
N LEU A 161 6.56 -7.16 5.61
CA LEU A 161 6.96 -6.24 4.54
C LEU A 161 8.32 -6.63 3.95
N ASN A 162 9.24 -7.08 4.81
CA ASN A 162 10.55 -7.57 4.40
C ASN A 162 10.45 -8.85 3.55
N ASN A 163 9.55 -9.77 3.92
CA ASN A 163 9.30 -10.98 3.14
C ASN A 163 8.68 -10.65 1.78
N ARG A 164 7.70 -9.74 1.76
CA ARG A 164 7.08 -9.27 0.52
C ARG A 164 8.13 -8.68 -0.44
N LEU A 165 8.97 -7.79 0.06
CA LEU A 165 10.02 -7.16 -0.75
C LEU A 165 11.06 -8.18 -1.24
N ALA A 166 11.44 -9.13 -0.39
CA ALA A 166 12.36 -10.20 -0.75
C ALA A 166 11.77 -11.13 -1.84
N PHE A 167 10.50 -11.51 -1.74
CA PHE A 167 9.83 -12.32 -2.76
C PHE A 167 9.71 -11.58 -4.08
N VAL A 168 9.30 -10.31 -4.06
CA VAL A 168 9.23 -9.51 -5.28
C VAL A 168 10.61 -9.44 -5.96
N LYS A 169 11.67 -9.15 -5.21
CA LYS A 169 13.04 -9.02 -5.75
C LYS A 169 13.62 -10.34 -6.25
N HIS A 170 13.43 -11.42 -5.50
CA HIS A 170 14.09 -12.70 -5.76
C HIS A 170 13.23 -13.65 -6.60
N LEU A 171 11.94 -13.80 -6.29
CA LEU A 171 11.04 -14.76 -6.94
C LEU A 171 10.34 -14.18 -8.19
N PHE A 172 10.09 -12.86 -8.22
CA PHE A 172 9.33 -12.19 -9.30
C PHE A 172 10.16 -11.17 -10.09
N ASN A 173 11.50 -11.21 -9.98
CA ASN A 173 12.44 -10.32 -10.70
C ASN A 173 12.13 -8.81 -10.57
N GLY A 174 11.57 -8.38 -9.44
CA GLY A 174 11.18 -6.99 -9.19
C GLY A 174 9.75 -6.63 -9.59
N SER A 175 8.99 -7.57 -10.18
CA SER A 175 7.59 -7.35 -10.58
C SER A 175 6.66 -7.43 -9.38
N MET A 176 6.25 -6.27 -8.85
CA MET A 176 5.24 -6.19 -7.80
C MET A 176 3.84 -6.57 -8.30
N GLU A 177 3.56 -6.33 -9.58
CA GLU A 177 2.28 -6.65 -10.21
C GLU A 177 2.03 -8.15 -10.23
N ASP A 178 3.01 -8.93 -10.67
CA ASP A 178 2.89 -10.39 -10.72
C ASP A 178 2.77 -11.00 -9.33
N TYR A 179 3.50 -10.46 -8.35
CA TYR A 179 3.35 -10.87 -6.96
C TYR A 179 1.92 -10.64 -6.46
N ASN A 180 1.33 -9.46 -6.73
CA ASN A 180 -0.05 -9.16 -6.33
C ASN A 180 -1.06 -10.02 -7.10
N ARG A 181 -0.81 -10.34 -8.38
CA ARG A 181 -1.63 -11.27 -9.19
C ARG A 181 -1.65 -12.66 -8.57
N VAL A 182 -0.47 -13.21 -8.29
CA VAL A 182 -0.31 -14.52 -7.65
C VAL A 182 -0.95 -14.53 -6.27
N LEU A 183 -0.78 -13.46 -5.47
CA LEU A 183 -1.39 -13.34 -4.15
C LEU A 183 -2.92 -13.29 -4.22
N SER A 184 -3.49 -12.62 -5.23
CA SER A 184 -4.93 -12.59 -5.46
C SER A 184 -5.48 -13.95 -5.89
N GLN A 185 -4.73 -14.69 -6.73
CA GLN A 185 -5.09 -16.05 -7.13
C GLN A 185 -5.00 -17.03 -5.96
N LEU A 186 -3.94 -16.93 -5.14
CA LEU A 186 -3.78 -17.71 -3.92
C LEU A 186 -4.87 -17.39 -2.88
N ALA A 187 -5.36 -16.14 -2.84
CA ALA A 187 -6.47 -15.77 -1.97
C ALA A 187 -7.80 -16.44 -2.36
N THR A 188 -8.01 -16.72 -3.64
CA THR A 188 -9.21 -17.41 -4.17
C THR A 188 -9.12 -18.94 -4.03
N ILE A 189 -7.93 -19.50 -3.83
CA ILE A 189 -7.76 -20.95 -3.66
C ILE A 189 -7.93 -21.32 -2.18
N ASP A 190 -8.83 -22.25 -1.88
CA ASP A 190 -9.16 -22.66 -0.50
C ASP A 190 -8.40 -23.90 -0.02
N THR A 191 -7.59 -24.52 -0.87
CA THR A 191 -6.85 -25.76 -0.55
C THR A 191 -5.34 -25.57 -0.67
N GLU A 192 -4.61 -26.12 0.29
CA GLU A 192 -3.15 -26.08 0.32
C GLU A 192 -2.53 -26.78 -0.89
N GLU A 193 -2.94 -28.03 -1.16
CA GLU A 193 -2.44 -28.83 -2.29
C GLU A 193 -2.62 -28.10 -3.63
N ARG A 194 -3.79 -27.46 -3.83
CA ARG A 194 -4.08 -26.69 -5.04
C ARG A 194 -3.22 -25.43 -5.15
N SER A 195 -2.92 -24.77 -4.03
CA SER A 195 -2.03 -23.61 -3.98
C SER A 195 -0.59 -23.98 -4.33
N ILE A 196 -0.12 -25.12 -3.80
CA ILE A 196 1.22 -25.66 -4.10
C ILE A 196 1.32 -26.05 -5.58
N ALA A 197 0.31 -26.73 -6.12
CA ALA A 197 0.26 -27.11 -7.53
C ALA A 197 0.23 -25.89 -8.45
N PHE A 198 -0.52 -24.86 -8.08
CA PHE A 198 -0.58 -23.59 -8.81
C PHE A 198 0.80 -22.93 -8.91
N ILE A 199 1.55 -22.87 -7.81
CA ILE A 199 2.89 -22.28 -7.81
C ILE A 199 3.84 -23.10 -8.66
N LYS A 200 3.85 -24.43 -8.50
CA LYS A 200 4.76 -25.31 -9.24
C LYS A 200 4.49 -25.33 -10.75
N ASN A 201 3.22 -25.29 -11.16
CA ASN A 201 2.86 -25.44 -12.57
C ASN A 201 2.75 -24.12 -13.33
N MET A 202 2.45 -23.02 -12.64
CA MET A 202 2.15 -21.75 -13.30
C MET A 202 3.11 -20.62 -12.92
N VAL A 203 3.62 -20.59 -11.69
CA VAL A 203 4.48 -19.48 -11.23
C VAL A 203 5.96 -19.83 -11.39
N MET A 204 6.34 -21.05 -11.01
CA MET A 204 7.72 -21.50 -11.04
C MET A 204 8.31 -21.53 -12.47
N PRO A 205 7.60 -22.00 -13.51
CA PRO A 205 8.13 -22.00 -14.88
C PRO A 205 8.34 -20.59 -15.45
N ASP A 206 7.47 -19.64 -15.07
CA ASP A 206 7.53 -18.25 -15.53
C ASP A 206 8.77 -17.49 -15.02
N TYR A 207 9.37 -17.94 -13.90
CA TYR A 207 10.51 -17.28 -13.24
C TYR A 207 11.75 -18.17 -13.14
N ASN A 208 12.11 -18.83 -14.26
CA ASN A 208 13.31 -19.68 -14.38
C ASN A 208 13.43 -20.72 -13.24
N ASN A 209 12.30 -21.32 -12.89
CA ASN A 209 12.20 -22.35 -11.86
C ASN A 209 12.74 -21.95 -10.47
N TRP A 210 12.85 -20.64 -10.19
CA TRP A 210 13.47 -20.08 -8.98
C TRP A 210 14.88 -20.63 -8.70
N GLU A 211 15.62 -20.96 -9.75
CA GLU A 211 16.96 -21.55 -9.67
C GLU A 211 17.94 -20.63 -8.91
N GLY A 212 18.65 -21.20 -7.93
CA GLY A 212 19.58 -20.46 -7.06
C GLY A 212 18.92 -19.62 -5.95
N LYS A 213 17.59 -19.61 -5.85
CA LYS A 213 16.83 -18.82 -4.85
C LYS A 213 15.89 -19.70 -4.02
N GLU A 214 16.31 -20.92 -3.76
CA GLU A 214 15.53 -21.95 -3.06
C GLU A 214 15.14 -21.55 -1.63
N GLU A 215 15.99 -20.80 -0.92
CA GLU A 215 15.67 -20.33 0.44
C GLU A 215 14.44 -19.42 0.46
N TYR A 216 14.29 -18.55 -0.56
CA TYR A 216 13.13 -17.67 -0.69
C TYR A 216 11.90 -18.47 -1.13
N ALA A 217 12.07 -19.45 -2.00
CA ALA A 217 11.00 -20.36 -2.40
C ALA A 217 10.46 -21.13 -1.19
N GLN A 218 11.32 -21.75 -0.38
CA GLN A 218 10.92 -22.46 0.83
C GLN A 218 10.19 -21.56 1.84
N ARG A 219 10.67 -20.32 2.01
CA ARG A 219 9.98 -19.33 2.86
C ARG A 219 8.61 -18.95 2.31
N PHE A 220 8.48 -18.80 1.00
CA PHE A 220 7.21 -18.51 0.34
C PHE A 220 6.22 -19.66 0.52
N MET A 221 6.67 -20.91 0.34
CA MET A 221 5.84 -22.11 0.56
C MET A 221 5.37 -22.21 2.02
N ARG A 222 6.26 -22.05 3.00
CA ARG A 222 5.87 -22.04 4.43
C ARG A 222 4.86 -20.96 4.77
N LEU A 223 4.94 -19.81 4.09
CA LEU A 223 3.99 -18.72 4.30
C LEU A 223 2.58 -19.08 3.81
N ILE A 224 2.50 -19.91 2.76
CA ILE A 224 1.26 -20.43 2.22
C ILE A 224 0.71 -21.55 3.10
N GLU A 225 1.55 -22.47 3.57
CA GLU A 225 1.17 -23.50 4.56
C GLU A 225 0.56 -22.86 5.82
N ARG A 226 1.17 -21.77 6.33
CA ARG A 226 0.65 -21.03 7.50
C ARG A 226 -0.69 -20.36 7.26
N ARG A 227 -1.10 -20.12 6.01
CA ARG A 227 -2.46 -19.59 5.72
C ARG A 227 -3.53 -20.65 5.97
N PHE A 228 -3.20 -21.91 5.69
CA PHE A 228 -4.16 -23.03 5.74
C PHE A 228 -4.12 -23.80 7.07
N ALA A 229 -3.10 -23.56 7.92
CA ALA A 229 -2.94 -24.13 9.26
C ALA A 229 -3.66 -23.34 10.37
#